data_AF-P95978-F1
#
_entry.id   AF-P95978-F1
#
_cell.length_a   1.000
_cell.length_b   1.000
_cell.length_c   1.000
_cell.angle_alpha   90.00
_cell.angle_beta   90.00
_cell.angle_gamma   90.00
#
_symmetry.space_group_name_H-M   'P 1'
#
loop_
_entity.id
_entity.type
_entity.pdbx_description
1 polymer ?
#
loop_
_entity_poly.entity_id
_entity_poly.type
_entity_poly.pdbx_seq_one_letter_code
_entity_poly.pdbx_strand_id
1 'polypeptide(L)'
;MVIITDATEADLDQIFQIETESFEDPYPYSLLRAYLFLANKLYLVAKQREKVVGYIIGIIQYGYRGHIVSIAVEPIYRKQGIGAKLLNEIEERFKLNGARYSYLEVNTNNLSAISFYRANGYLIMYVRKNYYGRDKHAFVMVKNLYYKYLD
;
A
#
# COMPACT_ATOMS: atom_id res chain seq x y z
N MET A 1 -16.03 -11.59 -8.40
CA MET A 1 -14.94 -10.88 -9.10
C MET A 1 -14.57 -9.65 -8.27
N VAL A 2 -13.29 -9.35 -8.14
CA VAL A 2 -12.80 -8.15 -7.45
C VAL A 2 -12.38 -7.12 -8.50
N ILE A 3 -12.83 -5.88 -8.35
CA ILE A 3 -12.55 -4.74 -9.23
C ILE A 3 -11.78 -3.70 -8.43
N ILE A 4 -10.80 -3.04 -9.04
CA ILE A 4 -10.09 -1.92 -8.43
C ILE A 4 -10.69 -0.62 -8.94
N THR A 5 -11.05 0.28 -8.02
CA THR A 5 -11.60 1.60 -8.35
C THR A 5 -10.94 2.66 -7.49
N ASP A 6 -11.10 3.93 -7.88
CA ASP A 6 -10.71 5.05 -7.03
C ASP A 6 -11.53 5.03 -5.73
N ALA A 7 -10.88 5.36 -4.62
CA ALA A 7 -11.53 5.51 -3.32
C ALA A 7 -12.38 6.79 -3.31
N THR A 8 -13.54 6.71 -2.65
CA THR A 8 -14.46 7.84 -2.50
C THR A 8 -14.80 8.07 -1.03
N GLU A 9 -15.44 9.19 -0.72
CA GLU A 9 -15.93 9.49 0.64
C GLU A 9 -16.83 8.37 1.19
N ALA A 10 -17.66 7.76 0.32
CA ALA A 10 -18.57 6.68 0.71
C ALA A 10 -17.85 5.38 1.10
N ASP A 11 -16.57 5.23 0.75
CA ASP A 11 -15.77 4.05 1.07
C ASP A 11 -15.07 4.18 2.44
N LEU A 12 -15.00 5.39 3.01
CA LEU A 12 -14.14 5.68 4.18
C LEU A 12 -14.45 4.85 5.41
N ASP A 13 -15.72 4.59 5.70
CA ASP A 13 -16.10 3.80 6.88
C ASP A 13 -15.58 2.36 6.76
N GLN A 14 -15.68 1.77 5.56
CA GLN A 14 -15.16 0.41 5.30
C GLN A 14 -13.63 0.40 5.26
N ILE A 15 -12.99 1.43 4.70
CA ILE A 15 -11.53 1.57 4.71
C ILE A 15 -11.02 1.69 6.16
N PHE A 16 -11.67 2.52 6.98
CA PHE A 16 -11.30 2.69 8.39
C PHE A 16 -11.48 1.41 9.20
N GLN A 17 -12.53 0.63 8.92
CA GLN A 17 -12.68 -0.71 9.50
C GLN A 17 -11.50 -1.62 9.11
N ILE A 18 -11.17 -1.70 7.83
CA ILE A 18 -10.04 -2.52 7.34
C ILE A 18 -8.71 -2.07 7.96
N GLU A 19 -8.52 -0.76 8.11
CA GLU A 19 -7.35 -0.16 8.75
C GLU A 19 -7.19 -0.62 10.20
N THR A 20 -8.24 -0.46 11.00
CA THR A 20 -8.24 -0.82 12.42
C THR A 20 -8.10 -2.33 12.66
N GLU A 21 -8.59 -3.17 11.75
CA GLU A 21 -8.40 -4.62 11.80
C GLU A 21 -7.00 -5.08 11.31
N SER A 22 -6.27 -4.23 10.59
CA SER A 22 -5.02 -4.61 9.92
C SER A 22 -3.75 -4.13 10.63
N PHE A 23 -3.83 -3.07 11.43
CA PHE A 23 -2.65 -2.43 12.03
C PHE A 23 -2.81 -2.22 13.54
N GLU A 24 -1.71 -2.40 14.28
CA GLU A 24 -1.64 -2.09 15.73
C GLU A 24 -1.85 -0.59 16.00
N ASP A 25 -1.28 0.26 15.14
CA ASP A 25 -1.31 1.72 15.21
C ASP A 25 -2.01 2.26 13.94
N PRO A 26 -3.34 2.13 13.82
CA PRO A 26 -4.08 2.52 12.63
C PRO A 26 -4.05 4.04 12.41
N TYR A 27 -4.08 4.45 11.15
CA TYR A 27 -4.26 5.87 10.83
C TYR A 27 -5.61 6.38 11.32
N PRO A 28 -5.67 7.63 11.84
CA PRO A 28 -6.93 8.23 12.23
C PRO A 28 -7.82 8.46 11.00
N TYR A 29 -9.13 8.34 11.18
CA TYR A 29 -10.13 8.54 10.12
C TYR A 29 -9.92 9.85 9.36
N SER A 30 -9.61 10.94 10.06
CA SER A 30 -9.35 12.26 9.47
C SER A 30 -8.18 12.27 8.50
N LEU A 31 -7.13 11.48 8.76
CA LEU A 31 -5.98 11.35 7.86
C LEU A 31 -6.32 10.49 6.65
N LEU A 32 -7.03 9.37 6.84
CA LEU A 32 -7.54 8.57 5.72
C LEU A 32 -8.42 9.42 4.80
N ARG A 33 -9.33 10.24 5.37
CA ARG A 33 -10.14 11.20 4.62
C ARG A 33 -9.29 12.24 3.88
N ALA A 34 -8.26 12.80 4.52
CA ALA A 34 -7.36 13.76 3.88
C ALA A 34 -6.67 13.17 2.65
N TYR A 35 -6.33 11.87 2.65
CA TYR A 35 -5.74 11.21 1.50
C TYR A 35 -6.64 11.12 0.27
N LEU A 36 -7.97 11.24 0.40
CA LEU A 36 -8.85 11.35 -0.77
C LEU A 36 -8.48 12.56 -1.65
N PHE A 37 -7.98 13.62 -1.03
CA PHE A 37 -7.51 14.82 -1.73
C PHE A 37 -5.99 14.75 -2.00
N LEU A 38 -5.20 14.36 -1.01
CA LEU A 38 -3.73 14.42 -1.09
C LEU A 38 -3.12 13.37 -2.04
N ALA A 39 -3.78 12.21 -2.20
CA ALA A 39 -3.24 11.11 -3.01
C ALA A 39 -3.43 11.31 -4.52
N ASN A 40 -4.22 12.30 -4.96
CA ASN A 40 -4.41 12.64 -6.38
C ASN A 40 -4.58 11.41 -7.30
N LYS A 41 -5.68 10.65 -7.15
CA LYS A 41 -5.97 9.40 -7.87
C LYS A 41 -5.06 8.19 -7.54
N LEU A 42 -4.28 8.26 -6.47
CA LEU A 42 -3.48 7.14 -5.95
C LEU A 42 -4.05 6.58 -4.64
N TYR A 43 -5.34 6.79 -4.39
CA TYR A 43 -6.07 6.12 -3.34
C TYR A 43 -7.11 5.22 -3.99
N LEU A 44 -6.92 3.91 -3.86
CA LEU A 44 -7.69 2.89 -4.54
C LEU A 44 -8.32 1.92 -3.55
N VAL A 45 -9.46 1.37 -3.92
CA VAL A 45 -10.16 0.31 -3.20
C VAL A 45 -10.34 -0.91 -4.08
N ALA A 46 -10.27 -2.09 -3.46
CA ALA A 46 -10.68 -3.35 -4.05
C ALA A 46 -12.12 -3.62 -3.62
N LYS A 47 -13.03 -3.74 -4.60
CA LYS A 47 -14.45 -3.99 -4.34
C LYS A 47 -14.88 -5.38 -4.82
N GLN A 48 -15.67 -6.05 -3.98
CA GLN A 48 -16.44 -7.23 -4.38
C GLN A 48 -17.93 -6.89 -4.26
N ARG A 49 -18.58 -6.65 -5.41
CA ARG A 49 -19.87 -5.95 -5.48
C ARG A 49 -19.71 -4.56 -4.85
N GLU A 50 -20.59 -4.16 -3.93
CA GLU A 50 -20.53 -2.87 -3.24
C GLU A 50 -19.62 -2.85 -2.00
N LYS A 51 -19.07 -4.01 -1.60
CA LYS A 51 -18.22 -4.11 -0.40
C LYS A 51 -16.76 -3.81 -0.75
N VAL A 52 -16.13 -2.90 0.01
CA VAL A 52 -14.69 -2.70 0.01
C VAL A 52 -14.05 -3.83 0.81
N VAL A 53 -13.11 -4.54 0.20
CA VAL A 53 -12.41 -5.70 0.80
C VAL A 53 -10.91 -5.46 0.96
N GLY A 54 -10.43 -4.32 0.50
CA GLY A 54 -9.05 -3.87 0.64
C GLY A 54 -8.85 -2.49 0.05
N TYR A 55 -7.75 -1.85 0.40
CA TYR A 55 -7.42 -0.52 -0.09
C TYR A 55 -5.90 -0.35 -0.22
N ILE A 56 -5.49 0.66 -0.98
CA ILE A 56 -4.10 1.11 -1.07
C ILE A 56 -4.05 2.63 -1.22
N ILE A 57 -3.13 3.26 -0.51
CA ILE A 57 -2.82 4.70 -0.59
C ILE A 57 -1.39 4.85 -1.07
N GLY A 58 -1.18 5.68 -2.06
CA GLY A 58 0.15 6.09 -2.49
C GLY A 58 0.25 7.58 -2.79
N ILE A 59 1.47 8.06 -2.88
CA ILE A 59 1.81 9.44 -3.23
C ILE A 59 3.05 9.48 -4.12
N ILE A 60 3.12 10.47 -5.00
CA ILE A 60 4.34 10.75 -5.77
C ILE A 60 5.23 11.68 -4.95
N GLN A 61 6.45 11.25 -4.69
CA GLN A 61 7.47 12.06 -4.04
C GLN A 61 8.58 12.44 -5.00
N TYR A 62 8.97 13.71 -4.93
CA TYR A 62 10.06 14.30 -5.70
C TYR A 62 9.93 14.13 -7.24
N GLY A 63 8.75 13.74 -7.74
CA GLY A 63 8.47 13.51 -9.16
C GLY A 63 9.02 12.20 -9.75
N TYR A 64 9.67 11.33 -8.96
CA TYR A 64 10.27 10.09 -9.49
C TYR A 64 10.13 8.86 -8.58
N ARG A 65 9.48 8.98 -7.40
CA ARG A 65 9.25 7.87 -6.47
C ARG A 65 7.76 7.77 -6.12
N GLY A 66 7.17 6.59 -6.29
CA GLY A 66 5.85 6.25 -5.77
C GLY A 66 5.98 5.66 -4.38
N HIS A 67 5.55 6.40 -3.35
CA HIS A 67 5.53 5.91 -1.97
C HIS A 67 4.21 5.22 -1.70
N ILE A 68 4.23 3.95 -1.31
CA ILE A 68 3.05 3.27 -0.77
C ILE A 68 2.95 3.64 0.70
N VAL A 69 1.93 4.42 1.03
CA VAL A 69 1.66 4.92 2.38
C VAL A 69 1.02 3.84 3.22
N SER A 70 0.01 3.17 2.68
CA SER A 70 -0.65 2.04 3.34
C SER A 70 -1.29 1.11 2.32
N ILE A 71 -1.33 -0.18 2.65
CA ILE A 71 -2.04 -1.21 1.91
C ILE A 71 -2.60 -2.22 2.91
N ALA A 72 -3.89 -2.51 2.80
CA ALA A 72 -4.53 -3.51 3.62
C ALA A 72 -5.62 -4.26 2.86
N VAL A 73 -5.83 -5.50 3.27
CA VAL A 73 -6.91 -6.36 2.80
C VAL A 73 -7.58 -6.93 4.04
N GLU A 74 -8.91 -6.85 4.07
CA GLU A 74 -9.73 -7.38 5.17
C GLU A 74 -9.35 -8.85 5.44
N PRO A 75 -9.17 -9.27 6.71
CA PRO A 75 -8.59 -10.58 7.06
C PRO A 75 -9.19 -11.78 6.33
N ILE A 76 -10.51 -11.84 6.18
CA ILE A 76 -11.23 -12.94 5.54
C ILE A 76 -11.02 -13.01 4.01
N TYR A 77 -10.50 -11.93 3.39
CA TYR A 77 -10.23 -11.83 1.95
C TYR A 77 -8.73 -11.94 1.61
N ARG A 78 -7.85 -12.11 2.61
CA ARG A 78 -6.40 -12.25 2.40
C ARG A 78 -6.07 -13.56 1.66
N LYS A 79 -4.87 -13.60 1.06
CA LYS A 79 -4.35 -14.75 0.29
C LYS A 79 -5.17 -15.12 -0.96
N GLN A 80 -6.04 -14.23 -1.43
CA GLN A 80 -6.84 -14.39 -2.67
C GLN A 80 -6.32 -13.51 -3.83
N GLY A 81 -5.09 -13.00 -3.74
CA GLY A 81 -4.46 -12.15 -4.76
C GLY A 81 -4.94 -10.69 -4.79
N ILE A 82 -5.81 -10.27 -3.87
CA ILE A 82 -6.36 -8.90 -3.83
C ILE A 82 -5.27 -7.85 -3.58
N GLY A 83 -4.37 -8.08 -2.62
CA GLY A 83 -3.26 -7.18 -2.35
C GLY A 83 -2.35 -7.00 -3.57
N ALA A 84 -2.09 -8.07 -4.32
CA ALA A 84 -1.30 -8.01 -5.54
C ALA A 84 -2.00 -7.20 -6.64
N LYS A 85 -3.33 -7.30 -6.75
CA LYS A 85 -4.12 -6.48 -7.69
C LYS A 85 -4.05 -4.99 -7.35
N LEU A 86 -4.21 -4.64 -6.06
CA LEU A 86 -4.07 -3.26 -5.57
C LEU A 86 -2.67 -2.71 -5.84
N LEU A 87 -1.64 -3.50 -5.53
CA LEU A 87 -0.25 -3.15 -5.72
C LEU A 87 0.08 -2.93 -7.22
N ASN A 88 -0.36 -3.84 -8.09
CA ASN A 88 -0.13 -3.70 -9.53
C ASN A 88 -0.81 -2.45 -10.10
N GLU A 89 -2.06 -2.18 -9.71
CA GLU A 89 -2.79 -1.00 -10.18
C GLU A 89 -2.09 0.30 -9.74
N ILE A 90 -1.68 0.40 -8.47
CA ILE A 90 -1.00 1.62 -8.01
C ILE A 90 0.38 1.80 -8.67
N GLU A 91 1.10 0.70 -8.92
CA GLU A 91 2.40 0.75 -9.61
C GLU A 91 2.27 1.23 -11.05
N GLU A 92 1.23 0.80 -11.78
CA GLU A 92 0.95 1.33 -13.12
C GLU A 92 0.63 2.83 -13.05
N ARG A 93 -0.16 3.27 -12.07
CA ARG A 93 -0.43 4.70 -11.88
C ARG A 93 0.81 5.48 -11.47
N PHE A 94 1.70 4.91 -10.67
CA PHE A 94 3.00 5.50 -10.36
C PHE A 94 3.83 5.71 -11.64
N LYS A 95 3.90 4.71 -12.53
CA LYS A 95 4.60 4.84 -13.84
C LYS A 95 3.99 5.94 -14.70
N LEU A 96 2.65 6.01 -14.78
CA LEU A 96 1.95 7.05 -15.53
C LEU A 96 2.23 8.46 -14.99
N ASN A 97 2.55 8.57 -13.70
CA ASN A 97 2.96 9.82 -13.05
C ASN A 97 4.49 10.03 -13.02
N GLY A 98 5.25 9.29 -13.84
CA GLY A 98 6.70 9.46 -14.01
C GLY A 98 7.58 8.83 -12.93
N ALA A 99 7.00 8.07 -11.99
CA ALA A 99 7.80 7.39 -10.99
C ALA A 99 8.64 6.26 -11.60
N ARG A 100 9.92 6.23 -11.26
CA ARG A 100 10.87 5.17 -11.67
C ARG A 100 10.96 4.04 -10.65
N TYR A 101 10.63 4.35 -9.40
CA TYR A 101 10.70 3.42 -8.29
C TYR A 101 9.42 3.48 -7.49
N SER A 102 8.98 2.33 -6.96
CA SER A 102 8.05 2.29 -5.85
C SER A 102 8.78 1.88 -4.58
N TYR A 103 8.40 2.44 -3.45
CA TYR A 103 8.98 2.08 -2.17
C TYR A 103 7.97 2.17 -1.03
N LEU A 104 8.32 1.54 0.08
CA LEU A 104 7.51 1.48 1.30
C LEU A 104 8.37 1.19 2.53
N GLU A 105 7.77 1.42 3.68
CA GLU A 105 8.24 0.96 4.98
C GLU A 105 7.40 -0.23 5.45
N VAL A 106 8.06 -1.28 5.95
CA VAL A 106 7.41 -2.43 6.57
C VAL A 106 8.12 -2.80 7.86
N ASN A 107 7.36 -3.09 8.92
CA ASN A 107 7.91 -3.52 10.20
C ASN A 107 8.77 -4.79 10.00
N THR A 108 9.97 -4.82 10.58
CA THR A 108 10.92 -5.94 10.43
C THR A 108 10.37 -7.28 10.92
N ASN A 109 9.36 -7.25 11.80
CA ASN A 109 8.70 -8.46 12.33
C ASN A 109 7.47 -8.87 11.50
N ASN A 110 7.01 -8.07 10.53
CA ASN A 110 5.87 -8.39 9.68
C ASN A 110 6.29 -9.30 8.51
N LEU A 111 6.62 -10.55 8.84
CA LEU A 111 7.11 -11.55 7.88
C LEU A 111 6.14 -11.75 6.71
N SER A 112 4.84 -11.71 6.97
CA SER A 112 3.81 -11.87 5.92
C SER A 112 3.88 -10.73 4.89
N ALA A 113 3.98 -9.47 5.32
CA ALA A 113 4.10 -8.34 4.42
C ALA A 113 5.45 -8.33 3.69
N ILE A 114 6.54 -8.65 4.38
CA ILE A 114 7.87 -8.76 3.76
C ILE A 114 7.87 -9.81 2.64
N SER A 115 7.31 -11.00 2.89
CA SER A 115 7.17 -12.05 1.87
C SER A 115 6.27 -11.61 0.72
N PHE A 116 5.16 -10.91 1.01
CA PHE A 116 4.28 -10.35 -0.02
C PHE A 116 5.03 -9.38 -0.94
N TYR A 117 5.79 -8.43 -0.40
CA TYR A 117 6.53 -7.47 -1.21
C TYR A 117 7.68 -8.11 -1.99
N ARG A 118 8.42 -9.06 -1.39
CA ARG A 118 9.45 -9.83 -2.10
C ARG A 118 8.87 -10.58 -3.30
N ALA A 119 7.73 -11.27 -3.10
CA ALA A 119 7.05 -11.98 -4.19
C ALA A 119 6.56 -11.04 -5.31
N ASN A 120 6.39 -9.74 -5.03
CA ASN A 120 6.03 -8.73 -6.01
C ASN A 120 7.24 -7.91 -6.53
N GLY A 121 8.48 -8.37 -6.27
CA GLY A 121 9.70 -7.81 -6.84
C GLY A 121 10.33 -6.65 -6.05
N TYR A 122 9.96 -6.47 -4.78
CA TYR A 122 10.63 -5.49 -3.91
C TYR A 122 11.84 -6.11 -3.22
N LEU A 123 12.92 -5.34 -3.16
CA LEU A 123 14.15 -5.68 -2.46
C LEU A 123 14.30 -4.80 -1.21
N ILE A 124 14.88 -5.37 -0.14
CA ILE A 124 15.22 -4.58 1.05
C ILE A 124 16.43 -3.71 0.69
N MET A 125 16.28 -2.39 0.82
CA MET A 125 17.37 -1.45 0.55
C MET A 125 18.16 -1.13 1.82
N TYR A 126 17.48 -0.78 2.91
CA TYR A 126 18.09 -0.49 4.21
C TYR A 126 17.09 -0.60 5.35
N VAL A 127 17.59 -0.49 6.58
CA VAL A 127 16.78 -0.49 7.82
C VAL A 127 16.65 0.93 8.36
N ARG A 128 15.43 1.37 8.65
CA ARG A 128 15.15 2.56 9.46
C ARG A 128 14.94 2.14 10.91
N LYS A 129 15.89 2.52 11.77
CA LYS A 129 15.79 2.25 13.21
C LYS A 129 14.67 3.09 13.84
N ASN A 130 13.96 2.47 14.78
CA ASN A 130 12.88 3.08 15.58
C ASN A 130 11.77 3.79 14.78
N TYR A 131 11.48 3.31 13.57
CA TYR A 131 10.51 3.95 12.67
C TYR A 131 9.07 3.87 13.21
N TYR A 132 8.68 2.73 13.79
CA TYR A 132 7.35 2.54 14.40
C TYR A 132 7.39 2.74 15.93
N GLY A 133 8.36 3.49 16.43
CA GLY A 133 8.60 3.67 17.87
C GLY A 133 9.80 2.90 18.40
N ARG A 134 10.00 2.95 19.73
CA ARG A 134 11.18 2.37 20.40
C ARG A 134 11.31 0.88 20.08
N ASP A 135 12.47 0.48 19.58
CA ASP A 135 12.83 -0.90 19.21
C ASP A 135 11.93 -1.55 18.13
N LYS A 136 11.06 -0.76 17.47
CA LYS A 136 10.26 -1.20 16.32
C LYS A 136 10.84 -0.61 15.02
N HIS A 137 11.59 -1.41 14.28
CA HIS A 137 12.31 -0.99 13.07
C HIS A 137 11.47 -1.20 11.81
N ALA A 138 11.85 -0.52 10.72
CA ALA A 138 11.29 -0.76 9.40
C ALA A 138 12.36 -1.17 8.39
N PHE A 139 12.06 -2.16 7.56
CA PHE A 139 12.73 -2.29 6.28
C PHE A 139 12.16 -1.26 5.32
N VAL A 140 13.04 -0.52 4.65
CA VAL A 140 12.67 0.22 3.45
C VAL A 140 12.86 -0.71 2.27
N MET A 141 11.75 -1.05 1.63
CA MET A 141 11.73 -1.94 0.47
C MET A 141 11.47 -1.14 -0.80
N VAL A 142 12.19 -1.45 -1.87
CA VAL A 142 12.17 -0.69 -3.14
C VAL A 142 12.01 -1.65 -4.31
N LYS A 143 11.22 -1.25 -5.30
CA LYS A 143 11.10 -1.90 -6.61
C LYS A 143 11.37 -0.90 -7.71
N ASN A 144 12.18 -1.30 -8.69
CA ASN A 144 12.29 -0.57 -9.95
C ASN A 144 11.06 -0.88 -10.82
N LEU A 145 10.36 0.15 -11.32
CA LEU A 145 9.11 -0.04 -12.04
C LEU A 145 9.30 -0.39 -13.53
N TYR A 146 10.50 -0.18 -14.09
CA TYR A 146 10.78 -0.39 -15.51
C TYR A 146 11.68 -1.59 -15.79
N TYR A 147 12.49 -2.00 -14.82
CA TYR A 147 13.42 -3.11 -14.98
C TYR A 147 13.07 -4.21 -13.98
N LYS A 148 12.90 -5.44 -14.48
CA LYS A 148 13.03 -6.62 -13.64
C LYS A 148 14.52 -6.77 -13.36
N TYR A 149 14.93 -6.73 -12.09
CA TYR A 149 16.25 -7.27 -11.75
C TYR A 149 16.23 -8.73 -12.19
N LEU A 150 17.17 -9.10 -13.06
CA LEU A 150 17.42 -10.50 -13.38
C LEU A 150 18.05 -11.09 -12.12
N ASP A 151 17.37 -12.07 -11.52
CA ASP A 151 17.90 -12.89 -10.43
C ASP A 151 19.14 -13.66 -10.90
#